data_AF-A0A936T8C0-F1
#
_entry.id   AF-A0A936T8C0-F1
#
_cell.length_a   1.000
_cell.length_b   1.000
_cell.length_c   1.000
_cell.angle_alpha   90.00
_cell.angle_beta   90.00
_cell.angle_gamma   90.00
#
_symmetry.space_group_name_H-M   'P 1'
#
loop_
_entity.id
_entity.type
_entity.pdbx_description
1 polymer ?
#
loop_
_entity_poly.entity_id
_entity_poly.type
_entity_poly.pdbx_seq_one_letter_code
_entity_poly.pdbx_strand_id
1 'polypeptide(L)'
;MSFNKTSSFRNIQIKAVNGDIKTFDFLSFLKYGDKKQNPLLNDGDVVFIDKADKVVTISGAVKFPATYDYLEGESVSDLINLAGDYYSMLKLIL
;
A
#
# COMPACT_ATOMS: atom_id res chain seq x y z
N MET A 1 16.80 -3.02 -3.34
CA MET A 1 15.89 -3.27 -4.49
C MET A 1 15.41 -1.93 -4.99
N SER A 2 15.59 -1.62 -6.29
CA SER A 2 15.03 -0.40 -6.89
C SER A 2 13.66 -0.75 -7.45
N PHE A 3 12.59 -0.29 -6.81
CA PHE A 3 11.24 -0.41 -7.35
C PHE A 3 11.02 0.68 -8.39
N ASN A 4 10.29 0.37 -9.46
CA ASN A 4 9.89 1.39 -10.41
C ASN A 4 8.90 2.34 -9.71
N LYS A 5 8.91 3.63 -10.05
CA LYS A 5 7.95 4.61 -9.50
C LYS A 5 6.47 4.22 -9.73
N THR A 6 6.23 3.33 -10.70
CA THR A 6 4.90 2.81 -11.04
C THR A 6 4.57 1.46 -10.40
N SER A 7 5.49 0.86 -9.64
CA SER A 7 5.26 -0.43 -8.96
C SER A 7 4.21 -0.28 -7.87
N SER A 8 3.29 -1.23 -7.81
CA SER A 8 2.32 -1.32 -6.72
C SER A 8 3.02 -1.74 -5.43
N PHE A 9 2.67 -1.10 -4.32
CA PHE A 9 3.07 -1.52 -2.97
C PHE A 9 1.95 -2.19 -2.20
N ARG A 10 0.76 -2.30 -2.81
CA ARG A 10 -0.46 -2.77 -2.15
C ARG A 10 -1.00 -4.07 -2.75
N ASN A 11 -0.46 -4.49 -3.90
CA ASN A 11 -0.80 -5.74 -4.59
C ASN A 11 0.46 -6.59 -4.84
N ILE A 12 1.21 -6.89 -3.76
CA ILE A 12 2.41 -7.72 -3.84
C ILE A 12 1.98 -9.19 -3.83
N GLN A 13 2.31 -9.94 -4.87
CA GLN A 13 1.99 -11.36 -4.95
C GLN A 13 3.20 -12.21 -4.59
N ILE A 14 3.00 -13.20 -3.74
CA ILE A 14 4.01 -14.22 -3.45
C ILE A 14 3.46 -15.54 -3.97
N LYS A 15 4.18 -16.12 -4.92
CA LYS A 15 3.95 -17.47 -5.40
C LYS A 15 4.89 -18.42 -4.68
N ALA A 16 4.31 -19.28 -3.85
CA ALA A 16 5.04 -20.32 -3.15
C ALA A 16 5.43 -21.47 -4.08
N VAL A 17 6.44 -22.24 -3.68
CA VAL A 17 6.94 -23.40 -4.45
C VAL A 17 5.85 -24.43 -4.74
N ASN A 18 4.90 -24.61 -3.81
CA ASN A 18 3.76 -25.52 -3.97
C ASN A 18 2.69 -25.02 -4.96
N GLY A 19 2.85 -23.80 -5.49
CA GLY A 19 1.93 -23.17 -6.43
C GLY A 19 0.93 -22.20 -5.80
N ASP A 20 0.84 -22.11 -4.47
CA ASP A 20 -0.05 -21.17 -3.80
C ASP A 20 0.34 -19.73 -4.11
N ILE A 21 -0.65 -18.88 -4.42
CA ILE A 21 -0.45 -17.45 -4.63
C ILE A 21 -1.20 -16.69 -3.54
N LYS A 22 -0.50 -15.78 -2.87
CA LYS A 22 -1.10 -14.89 -1.87
C LYS A 22 -0.72 -13.44 -2.16
N THR A 23 -1.66 -12.55 -1.94
CA THR A 23 -1.49 -11.10 -2.12
C THR A 23 -1.31 -10.42 -0.77
N PHE A 24 -0.40 -9.46 -0.71
CA PHE A 24 -0.06 -8.70 0.49
C PHE A 24 -0.04 -7.19 0.21
N ASP A 25 -0.52 -6.41 1.18
CA ASP A 25 -0.46 -4.96 1.19
C ASP A 25 0.75 -4.50 2.03
N PHE A 26 1.89 -4.34 1.38
CA PHE A 26 3.12 -3.92 2.05
C PHE A 26 3.01 -2.51 2.63
N LEU A 27 2.24 -1.62 2.01
CA LEU A 27 2.00 -0.28 2.55
C LEU A 27 1.26 -0.34 3.91
N SER A 28 0.30 -1.25 4.04
CA SER A 28 -0.40 -1.49 5.31
C SER A 28 0.58 -1.91 6.43
N PHE A 29 1.54 -2.79 6.13
CA PHE A 29 2.61 -3.13 7.08
C PHE A 29 3.46 -1.92 7.44
N LEU A 30 3.97 -1.18 6.46
CA LEU A 30 4.85 -0.03 6.70
C LEU A 30 4.18 1.06 7.53
N LYS A 31 2.89 1.27 7.31
CA LYS A 31 2.15 2.39 7.91
C LYS A 31 1.49 2.04 9.24
N TYR A 32 0.89 0.86 9.34
CA TYR A 32 0.09 0.45 10.49
C TYR A 32 0.76 -0.66 11.32
N GLY A 33 1.87 -1.21 10.85
CA GLY A 33 2.54 -2.33 11.51
C GLY A 33 1.75 -3.64 11.42
N ASP A 34 0.83 -3.79 10.45
CA ASP A 34 0.07 -5.03 10.27
C ASP A 34 0.99 -6.18 9.84
N LYS A 35 1.43 -6.97 10.82
CA LYS A 35 2.34 -8.11 10.60
C LYS A 35 1.74 -9.20 9.72
N LYS A 36 0.41 -9.25 9.53
CA LYS A 36 -0.21 -10.19 8.59
C LYS A 36 0.21 -9.90 7.14
N GLN A 37 0.61 -8.66 6.86
CA GLN A 37 1.08 -8.22 5.54
C GLN A 37 2.61 -8.35 5.37
N ASN A 38 3.31 -8.98 6.33
CA ASN A 38 4.75 -9.20 6.28
C ASN A 38 5.08 -10.69 6.49
N PRO A 39 4.80 -11.54 5.48
CA PRO A 39 5.06 -12.96 5.56
C PRO A 39 6.57 -13.26 5.55
N LEU A 40 6.96 -14.39 6.16
CA LEU A 40 8.28 -14.96 5.93
C LEU A 40 8.30 -15.61 4.54
N LEU A 41 9.35 -15.30 3.78
CA LEU A 41 9.64 -15.96 2.51
C LEU A 41 10.47 -17.22 2.76
N ASN A 42 10.16 -18.28 2.03
CA ASN A 42 10.94 -19.50 2.02
C ASN A 42 11.80 -19.57 0.76
N ASP A 43 12.78 -20.46 0.78
CA ASP A 43 13.59 -20.73 -0.41
C ASP A 43 12.70 -21.20 -1.57
N GLY A 44 12.94 -20.63 -2.75
CA GLY A 44 12.16 -20.88 -3.96
C GLY A 44 10.86 -20.09 -4.10
N ASP A 45 10.43 -19.31 -3.09
CA ASP A 45 9.29 -18.39 -3.26
C ASP A 45 9.63 -17.29 -4.27
N VAL A 46 8.65 -16.92 -5.10
CA VAL A 46 8.79 -15.85 -6.10
C VAL A 46 7.90 -14.68 -5.73
N VAL A 47 8.50 -13.50 -5.56
CA VAL A 47 7.81 -12.25 -5.29
C VAL A 47 7.55 -11.51 -6.60
N PHE A 48 6.28 -11.31 -6.92
CA PHE A 48 5.82 -10.59 -8.09
C PHE A 48 5.27 -9.23 -7.67
N ILE A 49 5.71 -8.19 -8.39
CA ILE A 49 5.32 -6.80 -8.16
C ILE A 49 4.94 -6.19 -9.49
N ASP A 50 3.65 -6.08 -9.70
CA ASP A 50 3.10 -5.46 -10.90
C ASP A 50 3.05 -3.94 -10.77
N LYS A 51 2.71 -3.28 -11.88
CA LYS A 51 2.39 -1.85 -11.86
C LYS A 51 1.08 -1.63 -11.10
N ALA A 52 0.98 -0.46 -10.47
CA ALA A 52 -0.30 0.00 -9.94
C ALA A 52 -1.31 0.16 -11.09
N ASP A 53 -2.51 -0.39 -10.91
CA ASP A 53 -3.61 -0.36 -11.89
C ASP A 53 -4.45 0.91 -11.73
N LYS A 54 -5.14 1.03 -10.59
CA LYS A 54 -5.92 2.21 -10.21
C LYS A 54 -5.15 3.02 -9.18
N VAL A 55 -5.01 4.32 -9.41
CA VAL A 55 -4.29 5.22 -8.50
C VAL A 55 -5.07 6.49 -8.20
N VAL A 56 -4.87 7.02 -6.99
CA VAL A 56 -5.42 8.30 -6.54
C VAL A 56 -4.29 9.20 -6.09
N THR A 57 -4.24 10.42 -6.61
CA THR A 57 -3.27 11.43 -6.18
C THR A 57 -3.86 12.28 -5.07
N ILE A 58 -3.19 12.29 -3.91
CA ILE A 58 -3.56 13.09 -2.75
C ILE A 58 -2.53 14.20 -2.59
N SER A 59 -3.00 15.43 -2.56
CA SER A 59 -2.18 16.64 -2.44
C SER A 59 -2.75 17.59 -1.38
N GLY A 60 -1.99 18.64 -1.07
CA GLY A 60 -2.37 19.62 -0.06
C GLY A 60 -1.95 19.20 1.35
N ALA A 61 -2.80 19.49 2.33
CA ALA A 61 -2.42 19.48 3.73
C ALA A 61 -2.68 18.15 4.46
N VAL A 62 -2.06 17.11 3.92
CA VAL A 62 -1.91 15.78 4.52
C VAL A 62 -0.45 15.55 4.87
N LYS A 63 -0.16 14.61 5.77
CA LYS A 63 1.23 14.35 6.19
C LYS A 63 2.11 13.82 5.06
N PHE A 64 1.55 12.98 4.19
CA PHE A 64 2.28 12.33 3.10
C PHE A 64 1.53 12.55 1.77
N PRO A 65 1.78 13.68 1.08
CA PRO A 65 1.24 13.89 -0.26
C PRO A 65 1.91 12.94 -1.27
N ALA A 66 1.12 12.14 -1.98
CA ALA A 66 1.63 11.19 -2.96
C ALA A 66 0.50 10.65 -3.86
N THR A 67 0.88 9.84 -4.85
CA THR A 67 -0.04 8.98 -5.59
C THR A 67 -0.08 7.62 -4.92
N TYR A 68 -1.27 7.15 -4.55
CA TYR A 68 -1.53 5.91 -3.84
C TYR A 68 -2.30 4.94 -4.71
N ASP A 69 -2.01 3.65 -4.59
CA ASP A 69 -2.81 2.58 -5.19
C ASP A 69 -4.19 2.54 -4.52
N TYR A 70 -5.24 2.53 -5.33
CA TYR A 70 -6.61 2.33 -4.90
C TYR A 70 -6.97 0.85 -4.98
N LEU A 71 -7.42 0.30 -3.84
CA LEU A 71 -8.00 -1.04 -3.78
C LEU A 71 -9.53 -0.93 -3.87
N GLU A 72 -10.14 -1.89 -4.56
CA GLU A 72 -11.59 -1.90 -4.76
C GLU A 72 -12.33 -1.94 -3.42
N GLY A 73 -13.28 -1.02 -3.23
CA GLY A 73 -14.05 -0.89 -2.00
C GLY A 73 -13.49 0.06 -0.96
N GLU A 74 -12.32 0.67 -1.19
CA GLU A 74 -11.79 1.72 -0.31
C GLU A 74 -12.62 3.01 -0.40
N SER A 75 -12.84 3.65 0.74
CA SER A 75 -13.45 4.97 0.82
C SER A 75 -12.40 6.08 0.68
N VAL A 76 -12.86 7.32 0.46
CA VAL A 76 -11.99 8.51 0.49
C VAL A 76 -11.29 8.63 1.85
N SER A 77 -11.97 8.29 2.94
CA SER A 77 -11.40 8.32 4.29
C SER A 77 -10.26 7.31 4.46
N ASP A 78 -10.35 6.12 3.86
CA ASP A 78 -9.26 5.13 3.88
C ASP A 78 -8.01 5.67 3.19
N LEU A 79 -8.20 6.31 2.03
CA LEU A 79 -7.12 6.96 1.28
C LEU A 79 -6.48 8.15 2.03
N ILE A 80 -7.28 8.97 2.70
CA ILE A 80 -6.76 10.06 3.55
C ILE A 80 -5.98 9.50 4.74
N ASN A 81 -6.50 8.42 5.35
CA ASN A 81 -5.78 7.72 6.41
C ASN A 81 -4.43 7.23 5.90
N LEU A 82 -4.36 6.65 4.68
CA LEU A 82 -3.11 6.27 4.00
C LEU A 82 -2.17 7.45 3.72
N ALA A 83 -2.69 8.66 3.49
CA ALA A 83 -1.89 9.89 3.43
C ALA A 83 -1.45 10.44 4.80
N GLY A 84 -1.82 9.76 5.90
CA GLY A 84 -1.38 10.09 7.25
C GLY A 84 -2.30 11.04 8.00
N ASP A 85 -3.55 11.17 7.55
CA ASP A 85 -4.55 12.13 8.03
C ASP A 85 -4.12 13.58 7.75
N TYR A 86 -5.00 14.53 8.02
CA TYR A 86 -4.73 15.95 7.94
C TYR A 86 -3.70 16.40 8.97
N TYR A 87 -3.03 17.52 8.71
CA TYR A 87 -2.29 18.21 9.77
C TYR A 87 -3.26 18.60 10.89
N SER A 88 -2.82 18.41 12.15
CA SER A 88 -3.63 18.68 13.34
C SER A 88 -4.29 20.06 13.33
N MET A 89 -3.61 21.08 12.78
CA MET A 89 -4.11 22.45 12.67
C MET A 89 -5.36 22.60 11.77
N LEU A 90 -5.58 21.71 10.81
CA LEU A 90 -6.75 21.74 9.91
C LEU A 90 -7.93 20.92 10.41
N LYS A 91 -7.70 20.00 11.36
CA LYS A 91 -8.75 19.18 11.96
C LYS A 91 -9.70 19.99 12.86
N LEU A 92 -9.35 21.23 13.17
CA LEU A 92 -10.16 22.19 13.93
C LEU A 92 -11.16 23.00 13.07
N ILE A 93 -11.06 22.92 11.74
CA ILE A 93 -11.81 23.78 10.80
C ILE A 93 -12.78 22.96 9.92
N LEU A 94 -12.74 21.63 10.00
CA LEU A 94 -13.66 20.69 9.35
C LEU A 94 -14.46 19.92 10.40
#